data_AF-A0A2V3TR82-F1
#
_entry.id   AF-A0A2V3TR82-F1
#
_cell.length_a   1.000
_cell.length_b   1.000
_cell.length_c   1.000
_cell.angle_alpha   90.00
_cell.angle_beta   90.00
_cell.angle_gamma   90.00
#
_symmetry.space_group_name_H-M   'P 1'
#
loop_
_entity.id
_entity.type
_entity.pdbx_description
1 polymer ?
#
loop_
_entity_poly.entity_id
_entity_poly.type
_entity_poly.pdbx_seq_one_letter_code
_entity_poly.pdbx_strand_id
1 'polypeptide(L)'
;MRSLGQIRDAERDIDISTRRIAEIGQDIERLVPTDGAAFTMNVTDTSYAGRKEAGRALMKEILTLVQLQQEGEAIIASVGGFDLEYEGQRFGKDGYRYTTMLLRTNAEYEIDLPMTVTPLGAVARLEHALDDFEGEQERYRQRLADARRRLASYQSRGEGEFAFADELADKRRQLVEIERALALDVEDAAAPSALAA
;
A
#
# COMPACT_ATOMS: atom_id res chain seq x y z
N MET A 1 -2.50 -8.79 -24.90
CA MET A 1 -1.75 -9.02 -23.63
C MET A 1 -1.68 -7.81 -22.68
N ARG A 2 -1.93 -6.55 -23.10
CA ARG A 2 -1.85 -5.36 -22.22
C ARG A 2 -3.02 -5.15 -21.23
N SER A 3 -4.18 -5.79 -21.45
CA SER A 3 -5.40 -5.58 -20.63
C SER A 3 -5.41 -6.36 -19.30
N LEU A 4 -4.78 -7.53 -19.20
CA LEU A 4 -4.73 -8.33 -17.96
C LEU A 4 -3.91 -7.68 -16.84
N GLY A 5 -2.85 -6.92 -17.19
CA GLY A 5 -2.08 -6.16 -16.20
C GLY A 5 -2.92 -5.05 -15.58
N GLN A 6 -3.68 -4.32 -16.40
CA GLN A 6 -4.51 -3.19 -15.96
C GLN A 6 -5.66 -3.62 -15.03
N ILE A 7 -6.24 -4.80 -15.26
CA ILE A 7 -7.26 -5.38 -14.38
C ILE A 7 -6.64 -5.70 -13.01
N ARG A 8 -5.51 -6.42 -12.98
CA ARG A 8 -4.82 -6.78 -11.74
C ARG A 8 -4.34 -5.56 -10.94
N ASP A 9 -3.87 -4.52 -11.63
CA ASP A 9 -3.46 -3.27 -10.99
C ASP A 9 -4.66 -2.56 -10.35
N ALA A 10 -5.81 -2.52 -11.04
CA ALA A 10 -7.02 -1.93 -10.50
C ALA A 10 -7.59 -2.73 -9.32
N GLU A 11 -7.57 -4.07 -9.38
CA GLU A 11 -7.95 -4.95 -8.26
C GLU A 11 -7.04 -4.72 -7.04
N ARG A 12 -5.72 -4.66 -7.25
CA ARG A 12 -4.76 -4.36 -6.18
C ARG A 12 -5.02 -3.00 -5.55
N ASP A 13 -5.29 -1.97 -6.36
CA ASP A 13 -5.63 -0.63 -5.87
C ASP A 13 -6.92 -0.64 -5.02
N ILE A 14 -7.92 -1.45 -5.39
CA ILE A 14 -9.16 -1.63 -4.63
C ILE A 14 -8.86 -2.29 -3.28
N ASP A 15 -8.09 -3.36 -3.26
CA ASP A 15 -7.74 -4.09 -2.03
C ASP A 15 -6.97 -3.20 -1.06
N ILE A 16 -5.93 -2.51 -1.55
CA ILE A 16 -5.12 -1.60 -0.74
C ILE A 16 -5.99 -0.47 -0.18
N SER A 17 -6.81 0.17 -1.02
CA SER A 17 -7.62 1.30 -0.58
C SER A 17 -8.71 0.88 0.41
N THR A 18 -9.36 -0.26 0.18
CA THR A 18 -10.39 -0.80 1.09
C THR A 18 -9.79 -1.10 2.46
N ARG A 19 -8.63 -1.77 2.49
CA ARG A 19 -7.93 -2.06 3.74
C ARG A 19 -7.52 -0.77 4.47
N ARG A 20 -6.88 0.18 3.78
CA ARG A 20 -6.46 1.46 4.38
C ARG A 20 -7.64 2.26 4.93
N ILE A 21 -8.79 2.30 4.25
CA ILE A 21 -9.99 3.01 4.75
C ILE A 21 -10.44 2.46 6.11
N ALA A 22 -10.43 1.13 6.27
CA ALA A 22 -10.81 0.48 7.51
C ALA A 22 -9.79 0.71 8.63
N GLU A 23 -8.49 0.60 8.32
CA GLU A 23 -7.39 0.84 9.27
C GLU A 23 -7.40 2.29 9.77
N ILE A 24 -7.56 3.27 8.86
CA ILE A 24 -7.68 4.69 9.23
C ILE A 24 -8.96 4.93 10.03
N GLY A 25 -10.05 4.21 9.74
CA GLY A 25 -11.28 4.28 10.54
C GLY A 25 -11.04 3.89 12.00
N GLN A 26 -10.27 2.83 12.24
CA GLN A 26 -9.88 2.42 13.60
C GLN A 26 -8.97 3.46 14.27
N ASP A 27 -8.07 4.09 13.50
CA ASP A 27 -7.25 5.19 14.01
C ASP A 27 -8.11 6.40 14.44
N ILE A 28 -9.12 6.77 13.64
CA ILE A 28 -10.06 7.85 13.98
C ILE A 28 -10.84 7.53 15.26
N GLU A 29 -11.33 6.29 15.40
CA GLU A 29 -12.11 5.87 16.57
C GLU A 29 -11.30 5.90 17.88
N ARG A 30 -9.99 5.64 17.83
CA ARG A 30 -9.11 5.65 19.02
C ARG A 30 -8.43 6.99 19.29
N LEU A 31 -8.52 7.95 18.36
CA LEU A 31 -7.87 9.25 18.48
C LEU A 31 -8.39 10.01 19.70
N VAL A 32 -7.47 10.34 20.60
CA VAL A 32 -7.73 11.25 21.72
C VAL A 32 -7.46 12.68 21.24
N PRO A 33 -8.42 13.61 21.38
CA PRO A 33 -8.23 15.00 20.95
C PRO A 33 -7.00 15.64 21.60
N THR A 34 -6.17 16.29 20.80
CA THR A 34 -4.97 17.00 21.28
C THR A 34 -5.17 18.52 21.29
N ASP A 35 -6.34 19.02 20.86
CA ASP A 35 -6.59 20.45 20.68
C ASP A 35 -6.62 21.23 22.01
N GLY A 36 -6.09 22.46 21.96
CA GLY A 36 -6.17 23.41 23.06
C GLY A 36 -5.70 22.83 24.40
N ALA A 37 -6.61 22.80 25.38
CA ALA A 37 -6.39 22.33 26.74
C ALA A 37 -6.49 20.81 26.91
N ALA A 38 -6.94 20.08 25.89
CA ALA A 38 -6.97 18.62 25.88
C ALA A 38 -5.59 18.00 25.62
N PHE A 39 -4.61 18.81 25.19
CA PHE A 39 -3.27 18.35 24.89
C PHE A 39 -2.63 17.62 26.08
N THR A 40 -2.32 16.35 25.86
CA THR A 40 -1.46 15.54 26.72
C THR A 40 -0.53 14.72 25.87
N MET A 41 0.74 14.72 26.25
CA MET A 41 1.77 13.92 25.60
C MET A 41 2.66 13.30 26.67
N ASN A 42 2.88 11.99 26.56
CA ASN A 42 3.87 11.31 27.38
C ASN A 42 5.18 11.27 26.60
N VAL A 43 6.28 11.59 27.25
CA VAL A 43 7.62 11.36 26.72
C VAL A 43 8.35 10.53 27.74
N THR A 44 8.86 9.37 27.30
CA THR A 44 9.33 8.30 28.19
C THR A 44 8.29 8.02 29.29
N ASP A 45 8.62 8.24 30.56
CA ASP A 45 7.74 7.97 31.71
C ASP A 45 7.05 9.23 32.26
N THR A 46 7.14 10.37 31.58
CA THR A 46 6.62 11.66 32.07
C THR A 46 5.50 12.21 31.18
N SER A 47 4.37 12.57 31.80
CA SER A 47 3.24 13.22 31.12
C SER A 47 3.38 14.75 31.13
N TYR A 48 3.11 15.37 29.99
CA TYR A 48 3.20 16.81 29.77
C TYR A 48 1.88 17.36 29.22
N ALA A 49 1.37 18.41 29.86
CA ALA A 49 0.19 19.16 29.38
C ALA A 49 0.55 20.37 28.51
N GLY A 50 1.84 20.68 28.39
CA GLY A 50 2.35 21.82 27.62
C GLY A 50 3.14 21.37 26.40
N ARG A 51 2.76 21.85 25.21
CA ARG A 51 3.42 21.52 23.92
C ARG A 51 4.91 21.84 23.92
N LYS A 52 5.29 22.95 24.55
CA LYS A 52 6.69 23.40 24.56
C LYS A 52 7.56 22.50 25.45
N GLU A 53 7.06 22.12 26.62
CA GLU A 53 7.72 21.24 27.56
C GLU A 53 7.82 19.82 27.01
N ALA A 54 6.70 19.29 26.49
CA ALA A 54 6.63 17.97 25.85
C ALA A 54 7.60 17.88 24.67
N GLY A 55 7.55 18.84 23.75
CA GLY A 55 8.44 18.88 22.60
C GLY A 55 9.91 18.99 23.00
N ARG A 56 10.23 19.70 24.09
CA ARG A 56 11.60 19.80 24.58
C ARG A 56 12.08 18.47 25.16
N ALA A 57 11.22 17.78 25.91
CA ALA A 57 11.52 16.45 26.42
C ALA A 57 11.75 15.46 25.28
N LEU A 58 10.87 15.47 24.27
CA LEU A 58 10.98 14.60 23.09
C LEU A 58 12.30 14.83 22.35
N MET A 59 12.61 16.09 22.01
CA MET A 59 13.85 16.40 21.28
C MET A 59 15.11 16.05 22.09
N LYS A 60 15.04 16.16 23.42
CA LYS A 60 16.13 15.74 24.31
C LYS A 60 16.33 14.22 24.23
N GLU A 61 15.24 13.45 24.29
CA GLU A 61 15.30 11.99 24.20
C GLU A 61 15.88 11.53 22.86
N ILE A 62 15.38 12.07 21.74
CA ILE A 62 15.91 11.78 20.40
C ILE A 62 17.41 12.09 20.35
N LEU A 63 17.84 13.25 20.84
CA LEU A 63 19.26 13.62 20.85
C LEU A 63 20.09 12.64 21.70
N THR A 64 19.58 12.19 22.84
CA THR A 64 20.25 11.19 23.69
C THR A 64 20.43 9.87 22.96
N LEU A 65 19.39 9.33 22.32
CA LEU A 65 19.47 8.08 21.56
C LEU A 65 20.45 8.18 20.38
N VAL A 66 20.42 9.31 19.65
CA VAL A 66 21.37 9.57 18.55
C VAL A 66 22.81 9.65 19.05
N GLN A 67 23.06 10.32 20.18
CA GLN A 67 24.41 10.42 20.76
C GLN A 67 24.96 9.08 21.22
N LEU A 68 24.08 8.21 21.73
CA LEU A 68 24.41 6.84 22.11
C LEU A 68 24.53 5.90 20.91
N GLN A 69 24.12 6.34 19.72
CA GLN A 69 23.96 5.49 18.53
C GLN A 69 23.13 4.24 18.87
N GLN A 70 22.03 4.42 19.59
CA GLN A 70 21.16 3.32 20.00
C GLN A 70 20.67 2.56 18.77
N GLU A 71 20.91 1.25 18.72
CA GLU A 71 20.42 0.39 17.64
C GLU A 71 19.08 -0.25 18.03
N GLY A 72 18.18 -0.40 17.05
CA GLY A 72 16.87 -1.00 17.21
C GLY A 72 15.76 0.01 17.53
N GLU A 73 14.59 -0.56 17.87
CA GLU A 73 13.34 0.16 18.09
C GLU A 73 13.15 0.54 19.57
N ALA A 74 12.60 1.73 19.82
CA ALA A 74 12.23 2.19 21.15
C ALA A 74 11.02 3.14 21.09
N ILE A 75 10.00 2.90 21.92
CA ILE A 75 8.91 3.86 22.10
C ILE A 75 9.42 5.03 22.95
N ILE A 76 9.42 6.23 22.37
CA ILE A 76 9.98 7.44 23.00
C ILE A 76 8.92 8.42 23.48
N ALA A 77 7.71 8.34 22.92
CA ALA A 77 6.60 9.19 23.32
C ALA A 77 5.25 8.57 22.96
N SER A 78 4.18 9.10 23.52
CA SER A 78 2.82 8.86 23.06
C SER A 78 1.97 10.13 23.11
N VAL A 79 1.14 10.33 22.09
CA VAL A 79 0.29 11.51 21.91
C VAL A 79 -0.98 11.13 21.15
N GLY A 80 -2.13 11.66 21.59
CA GLY A 80 -3.42 11.38 20.95
C GLY A 80 -3.84 9.91 20.94
N GLY A 81 -3.27 9.06 21.81
CA GLY A 81 -3.50 7.62 21.82
C GLY A 81 -2.59 6.81 20.87
N PHE A 82 -1.55 7.44 20.31
CA PHE A 82 -0.60 6.81 19.39
C PHE A 82 0.81 6.88 19.97
N ASP A 83 1.55 5.78 19.82
CA ASP A 83 2.95 5.71 20.20
C ASP A 83 3.84 6.25 19.07
N LEU A 84 4.91 6.93 19.47
CA LEU A 84 5.98 7.37 18.61
C LEU A 84 7.20 6.50 18.89
N GLU A 85 7.59 5.74 17.87
CA GLU A 85 8.75 4.88 17.88
C GLU A 85 9.96 5.59 17.27
N TYR A 86 11.11 5.34 17.87
CA TYR A 86 12.41 5.64 17.35
C TYR A 86 13.05 4.35 16.84
N GLU A 87 13.58 4.35 15.63
CA GLU A 87 14.38 3.22 15.13
C GLU A 87 15.76 3.73 14.75
N GLY A 88 16.79 3.21 15.41
CA GLY A 88 18.19 3.50 15.10
C GLY A 88 18.84 2.37 14.31
N GLN A 89 19.48 2.71 13.19
CA GLN A 89 20.15 1.76 12.31
C GLN A 89 21.61 2.16 12.07
N ARG A 90 22.51 1.20 12.25
CA ARG A 90 23.93 1.35 11.98
C ARG A 90 24.28 0.82 10.60
N PHE A 91 25.07 1.59 9.85
CA PHE A 91 25.50 1.25 8.49
C PHE A 91 27.01 1.45 8.34
N GLY A 92 27.71 0.38 7.97
CA GLY A 92 29.16 0.42 7.82
C GLY A 92 29.89 0.68 9.14
N LYS A 93 31.11 1.24 9.06
CA LYS A 93 31.99 1.37 10.22
C LYS A 93 31.55 2.49 11.19
N ASP A 94 31.08 3.61 10.64
CA ASP A 94 30.78 4.85 11.39
C ASP A 94 29.43 5.50 11.02
N GLY A 95 28.62 4.86 10.18
CA GLY A 95 27.33 5.41 9.75
C GLY A 95 26.21 5.09 10.73
N TYR A 96 25.44 6.11 11.11
CA TYR A 96 24.25 5.98 11.94
C TYR A 96 23.12 6.81 11.34
N ARG A 97 21.92 6.23 11.28
CA ARG A 97 20.69 6.92 10.91
C ARG A 97 19.60 6.50 11.90
N TYR A 98 18.64 7.40 12.10
CA TYR A 98 17.40 7.06 12.76
C TYR A 98 16.20 7.48 11.93
N THR A 99 15.07 6.87 12.21
CA THR A 99 13.73 7.24 11.74
C THR A 99 12.82 7.37 12.96
N THR A 100 11.72 8.11 12.79
CA THR A 100 10.68 8.21 13.81
C THR A 100 9.33 7.86 13.20
N MET A 101 8.66 6.86 13.76
CA MET A 101 7.44 6.27 13.22
C MET A 101 6.28 6.48 14.20
N LEU A 102 5.19 7.10 13.74
CA LEU A 102 3.93 7.11 14.47
C LEU A 102 3.21 5.78 14.23
N LEU A 103 2.99 5.02 15.30
CA LEU A 103 2.46 3.67 15.23
C LEU A 103 0.94 3.68 15.06
N ARG A 104 0.50 3.48 13.82
CA ARG A 104 -0.90 3.45 13.41
C ARG A 104 -1.41 2.03 13.23
N THR A 105 -2.71 1.87 13.04
CA THR A 105 -3.32 0.55 12.85
C THR A 105 -2.76 -0.11 11.58
N ASN A 106 -1.97 -1.18 11.77
CA ASN A 106 -1.31 -1.94 10.69
C ASN A 106 -0.54 -1.08 9.68
N ALA A 107 -0.02 0.07 10.14
CA ALA A 107 0.80 0.96 9.35
C ALA A 107 1.73 1.77 10.24
N GLU A 108 2.97 1.92 9.81
CA GLU A 108 3.91 2.84 10.41
C GLU A 108 3.95 4.10 9.55
N TYR A 109 3.77 5.26 10.19
CA TYR A 109 3.78 6.54 9.50
C TYR A 109 5.00 7.35 9.91
N GLU A 110 5.96 7.49 9.00
CA GLU A 110 7.18 8.24 9.27
C GLU A 110 6.86 9.73 9.50
N ILE A 111 7.37 10.27 10.61
CA ILE A 111 7.33 11.69 10.93
C ILE A 111 8.76 12.19 10.94
N ASP A 112 9.08 13.15 10.07
CA ASP A 112 10.42 13.74 10.00
C ASP A 112 10.67 14.67 11.20
N LEU A 113 11.47 14.20 12.16
CA LEU A 113 11.88 14.92 13.37
C LEU A 113 13.39 15.16 13.40
N PRO A 114 13.95 15.98 12.49
CA PRO A 114 15.37 16.25 12.46
C PRO A 114 15.78 16.99 13.74
N MET A 115 17.03 16.80 14.19
CA MET A 115 17.56 17.43 15.41
C MET A 115 17.53 18.98 15.39
N THR A 116 17.35 19.58 14.22
CA THR A 116 17.22 21.02 14.01
C THR A 116 15.80 21.55 14.23
N VAL A 117 14.81 20.67 14.36
CA VAL A 117 13.43 21.08 14.59
C VAL A 117 13.29 21.69 15.98
N THR A 118 12.46 22.72 16.09
CA THR A 118 12.15 23.31 17.40
C THR A 118 11.23 22.37 18.18
N PRO A 119 11.27 22.41 19.53
CA PRO A 119 10.32 21.69 20.38
C PRO A 119 8.85 21.82 19.95
N LEU A 120 8.39 23.05 19.69
CA LEU A 120 7.01 23.28 19.22
C LEU A 120 6.79 22.74 17.80
N GLY A 121 7.79 22.83 16.93
CA GLY A 121 7.72 22.30 15.57
C GLY A 121 7.69 20.76 15.51
N ALA A 122 8.27 20.07 16.49
CA ALA A 122 8.14 18.62 16.64
C ALA A 122 6.70 18.25 16.99
N VAL A 123 6.15 18.86 18.04
CA VAL A 123 4.76 18.60 18.46
C VAL A 123 3.76 18.96 17.36
N ALA A 124 3.96 20.09 16.67
CA ALA A 124 3.08 20.48 15.58
C ALA A 124 3.05 19.47 14.41
N ARG A 125 4.16 18.78 14.12
CA ARG A 125 4.18 17.70 13.12
C ARG A 125 3.40 16.48 13.59
N LEU A 126 3.54 16.11 14.87
CA LEU A 126 2.77 15.01 15.46
C LEU A 126 1.27 15.31 15.41
N GLU A 127 0.85 16.48 15.90
CA GLU A 127 -0.56 16.90 15.87
C GLU A 127 -1.08 16.95 14.42
N HIS A 128 -0.31 17.48 13.47
CA HIS A 128 -0.72 17.51 12.07
C HIS A 128 -0.93 16.12 11.48
N ALA A 129 -0.08 15.14 11.82
CA ALA A 129 -0.24 13.76 11.38
C ALA A 129 -1.51 13.10 11.95
N LEU A 130 -1.90 13.46 13.18
CA LEU A 130 -3.14 12.99 13.81
C LEU A 130 -4.39 13.65 13.22
N ASP A 131 -4.33 14.97 12.97
CA ASP A 131 -5.46 15.76 12.47
C ASP A 131 -5.84 15.40 11.01
N ASP A 132 -4.90 14.88 10.21
CA ASP A 132 -5.14 14.57 8.79
C ASP A 132 -5.75 13.18 8.55
N PHE A 133 -6.15 12.41 9.58
CA PHE A 133 -6.73 11.08 9.38
C PHE A 133 -8.01 11.10 8.55
N GLU A 134 -8.94 12.02 8.81
CA GLU A 134 -10.17 12.13 8.02
C GLU A 134 -9.88 12.48 6.56
N GLY A 135 -8.94 13.40 6.34
CA GLY A 135 -8.48 13.81 5.02
C GLY A 135 -7.81 12.64 4.27
N GLU A 136 -6.97 11.87 4.93
CA GLU A 136 -6.34 10.67 4.38
C GLU A 136 -7.38 9.61 4.02
N GLN A 137 -8.34 9.35 4.92
CA GLN A 137 -9.40 8.39 4.68
C GLN A 137 -10.23 8.76 3.46
N GLU A 138 -10.56 10.04 3.29
CA GLU A 138 -11.29 10.55 2.14
C GLU A 138 -10.49 10.40 0.84
N ARG A 139 -9.19 10.70 0.85
CA ARG A 139 -8.32 10.46 -0.32
C ARG A 139 -8.31 8.99 -0.74
N TYR A 140 -8.31 8.04 0.21
CA TYR A 140 -8.43 6.62 -0.12
C TYR A 140 -9.83 6.23 -0.60
N ARG A 141 -10.91 6.83 -0.08
CA ARG A 141 -12.27 6.63 -0.61
C ARG A 141 -12.38 7.06 -2.08
N GLN A 142 -11.78 8.20 -2.42
CA GLN A 142 -11.73 8.69 -3.79
C GLN A 142 -10.92 7.75 -4.69
N ARG A 143 -9.72 7.32 -4.24
CA ARG A 143 -8.89 6.34 -4.96
C ARG A 143 -9.62 5.02 -5.18
N LEU A 144 -10.36 4.53 -4.19
CA LEU A 144 -11.19 3.33 -4.30
C LEU A 144 -12.29 3.49 -5.35
N ALA A 145 -13.00 4.63 -5.34
CA ALA A 145 -14.04 4.93 -6.31
C ALA A 145 -13.47 5.03 -7.74
N ASP A 146 -12.28 5.61 -7.91
CA ASP A 146 -11.59 5.69 -9.19
C ASP A 146 -11.10 4.32 -9.67
N ALA A 147 -10.54 3.49 -8.79
CA ALA A 147 -10.10 2.14 -9.11
C ALA A 147 -11.28 1.25 -9.53
N ARG A 148 -12.41 1.32 -8.82
CA ARG A 148 -13.66 0.61 -9.21
C ARG A 148 -14.18 1.04 -10.58
N ARG A 149 -14.18 2.36 -10.87
CA ARG A 149 -14.56 2.88 -12.20
C ARG A 149 -13.62 2.38 -13.30
N ARG A 150 -12.31 2.36 -13.06
CA ARG A 150 -11.31 1.81 -13.99
C ARG A 150 -11.52 0.32 -14.24
N LEU A 151 -11.70 -0.47 -13.18
CA LEU A 151 -11.93 -1.91 -13.29
C LEU A 151 -13.17 -2.23 -14.14
N ALA A 152 -14.30 -1.57 -13.85
CA ALA A 152 -15.53 -1.76 -14.62
C ALA A 152 -15.34 -1.41 -16.12
N SER A 153 -14.60 -0.33 -16.41
CA SER A 153 -14.25 0.07 -17.78
C SER A 153 -13.33 -0.94 -18.48
N TYR A 154 -12.38 -1.54 -17.77
CA TYR A 154 -11.50 -2.57 -18.33
C TYR A 154 -12.24 -3.89 -18.57
N GLN A 155 -13.12 -4.28 -17.65
CA GLN A 155 -13.97 -5.46 -17.81
C GLN A 155 -14.90 -5.31 -19.00
N SER A 156 -15.59 -4.16 -19.15
CA SER A 156 -16.48 -3.93 -20.30
C SER A 156 -15.74 -3.92 -21.65
N ARG A 157 -14.46 -3.55 -21.67
CA ARG A 157 -13.61 -3.57 -22.88
C ARG A 157 -13.02 -4.95 -23.17
N GLY A 158 -12.78 -5.75 -22.13
CA GLY A 158 -12.37 -7.16 -22.23
C GLY A 158 -13.51 -8.08 -22.60
N GLU A 159 -14.75 -7.69 -22.27
CA GLU A 159 -16.01 -8.34 -22.65
C GLU A 159 -16.61 -7.80 -23.96
N GLY A 160 -15.84 -7.02 -24.73
CA GLY A 160 -16.17 -6.80 -26.13
C GLY A 160 -15.98 -8.12 -26.87
N GLU A 161 -17.08 -8.77 -27.23
CA GLU A 161 -17.12 -9.93 -28.13
C GLU A 161 -16.10 -9.71 -29.26
N PHE A 162 -15.14 -10.64 -29.40
CA PHE A 162 -14.12 -10.52 -30.43
C PHE A 162 -14.84 -10.32 -31.77
N ALA A 163 -14.62 -9.18 -32.43
CA ALA A 163 -15.42 -8.77 -33.59
C ALA A 163 -15.40 -9.78 -34.77
N PHE A 164 -14.49 -10.74 -34.72
CA PHE A 164 -14.35 -11.84 -35.68
C PHE A 164 -14.50 -13.21 -35.00
N ALA A 165 -15.25 -13.31 -33.89
CA ALA A 165 -15.48 -14.57 -33.17
C ALA A 165 -16.13 -15.61 -34.07
N ASP A 166 -17.13 -15.20 -34.85
CA ASP A 166 -17.79 -16.03 -35.84
C ASP A 166 -16.82 -16.42 -36.97
N GLU A 167 -16.03 -15.47 -37.49
CA GLU A 167 -15.06 -15.74 -38.55
C GLU A 167 -13.94 -16.69 -38.08
N LEU A 168 -13.50 -16.57 -36.83
CA LEU A 168 -12.53 -17.48 -36.21
C LEU A 168 -13.12 -18.87 -35.98
N ALA A 169 -14.40 -18.97 -35.59
CA ALA A 169 -15.10 -20.24 -35.48
C ALA A 169 -15.24 -20.92 -36.86
N ASP A 170 -15.53 -20.14 -37.89
CA ASP A 170 -15.59 -20.61 -39.28
C ASP A 170 -14.23 -21.10 -39.78
N LYS A 171 -13.16 -20.34 -39.53
CA LYS A 171 -11.80 -20.74 -39.91
C LYS A 171 -11.35 -22.00 -39.20
N ARG A 172 -11.73 -22.19 -37.93
CA ARG A 172 -11.46 -23.43 -37.18
C ARG A 172 -12.23 -24.61 -37.74
N ARG A 173 -13.50 -24.44 -38.13
CA ARG A 173 -14.26 -25.50 -38.82
C ARG A 173 -13.62 -25.90 -40.14
N GLN A 174 -13.22 -24.91 -40.96
CA GLN A 174 -12.52 -25.16 -42.21
C GLN A 174 -11.21 -25.93 -42.01
N LEU A 175 -10.44 -25.59 -40.98
CA LEU A 175 -9.20 -26.32 -40.65
C LEU A 175 -9.46 -27.78 -40.29
N VAL A 176 -10.48 -28.07 -39.48
CA VAL A 176 -10.84 -29.46 -39.11
C VAL A 176 -11.27 -30.26 -40.34
N GLU A 177 -12.00 -29.66 -41.28
CA GLU A 177 -12.38 -30.32 -42.54
C GLU A 177 -11.17 -30.61 -43.42
N ILE A 178 -10.23 -29.66 -43.53
CA ILE A 178 -8.99 -29.84 -44.29
C ILE A 178 -8.12 -30.93 -43.65
N GLU A 179 -7.95 -30.92 -42.32
CA GLU A 179 -7.19 -31.94 -41.60
C GLU A 179 -7.80 -33.33 -41.80
N ARG A 180 -9.13 -33.43 -41.81
CA ARG A 180 -9.84 -34.69 -42.07
C ARG A 180 -9.66 -35.18 -43.50
N ALA A 181 -9.78 -34.28 -44.48
CA ALA A 181 -9.55 -34.61 -45.89
C ALA A 181 -8.10 -35.07 -46.11
N LEU A 182 -7.13 -34.37 -45.51
CA LEU A 182 -5.72 -34.74 -45.57
C LEU A 182 -5.45 -36.10 -44.92
N ALA A 183 -6.09 -36.42 -43.79
CA ALA A 183 -5.97 -37.73 -43.15
C ALA A 183 -6.54 -38.86 -44.02
N LEU A 184 -7.68 -38.63 -44.69
CA LEU A 184 -8.28 -39.60 -45.61
C LEU A 184 -7.41 -39.81 -46.86
N ASP A 185 -6.84 -38.75 -47.43
CA ASP A 185 -5.90 -38.85 -48.56
C ASP A 185 -4.61 -39.62 -48.18
N VAL A 186 -4.14 -39.45 -46.94
CA VAL A 186 -2.99 -40.21 -46.40
C VAL A 186 -3.35 -41.68 -46.14
N GLU A 187 -4.58 -41.98 -45.70
CA GLU A 187 -5.08 -43.36 -45.54
C GLU A 187 -5.31 -44.06 -46.89
N ASP A 188 -5.82 -43.36 -47.91
CA ASP A 188 -5.95 -43.89 -49.29
C ASP A 188 -4.59 -44.12 -49.95
N ALA A 189 -3.60 -43.27 -49.66
CA ALA A 189 -2.21 -43.47 -50.09
C ALA A 189 -1.47 -44.56 -49.29
N ALA A 190 -1.92 -44.87 -48.07
CA ALA A 190 -1.36 -45.90 -47.20
C ALA A 190 -2.12 -47.24 -47.26
N ALA A 191 -3.25 -47.31 -47.97
CA ALA A 191 -3.94 -48.56 -48.28
C ALA A 191 -3.00 -49.45 -49.12
N PRO A 192 -2.56 -50.60 -48.60
CA PRO A 192 -1.64 -51.46 -49.33
C PRO A 192 -2.34 -51.97 -50.59
N SER A 193 -1.67 -51.83 -51.73
CA SER A 193 -1.86 -52.67 -52.91
C SER A 193 -1.67 -54.14 -52.52
N ALA A 194 -2.70 -54.74 -51.94
CA ALA A 194 -2.79 -56.16 -51.69
C ALA A 194 -3.45 -56.83 -52.91
N LEU A 195 -2.57 -57.32 -53.78
CA LEU A 195 -2.67 -58.56 -54.56
C LEU A 195 -3.72 -58.69 -55.68
N ALA A 196 -3.21 -58.85 -56.91
CA ALA A 196 -3.37 -60.06 -57.73
C ALA A 196 -2.28 -60.02 -58.82
N ALA A 197 -1.27 -60.90 -58.74
CA ALA A 197 -1.21 -62.25 -59.33
C ALA A 197 -0.81 -62.22 -60.81
#